data_AF-A0A959QCI6-F1
#
_entry.id   AF-A0A959QCI6-F1
#
_cell.length_a   1.000
_cell.length_b   1.000
_cell.length_c   1.000
_cell.angle_alpha   90.00
_cell.angle_beta   90.00
_cell.angle_gamma   90.00
#
_symmetry.space_group_name_H-M   'P 1'
#
loop_
_entity.id
_entity.type
_entity.pdbx_description
1 polymer ?
#
loop_
_entity_poly.entity_id
_entity_poly.type
_entity_poly.pdbx_seq_one_letter_code
_entity_poly.pdbx_strand_id
1 'polypeptide(L)'
;DIGGPYMHDGRFATLEEVIEHYNSGVKPGPALDIRLTVPGPGGPQPQLLNLSDNEKAALAAFLRTLTDEQLLADGKFADPFK
;
A
#
# COMPACT_ATOMS: atom_id res chain seq x y z
N ASP A 1 1.44 -9.56 7.98
CA ASP A 1 2.34 -9.13 6.90
C ASP A 1 3.71 -8.79 7.45
N ILE A 2 4.74 -8.78 6.60
CA ILE A 2 6.10 -8.36 6.94
C ILE A 2 6.24 -6.88 6.56
N GLY A 3 6.89 -6.09 7.42
CA GLY A 3 7.17 -4.67 7.16
C GLY A 3 6.06 -3.67 7.52
N GLY A 4 4.95 -4.13 8.10
CA GLY A 4 3.97 -3.25 8.74
C GLY A 4 4.46 -2.71 10.09
N PRO A 5 3.80 -1.67 10.66
CA PRO A 5 2.68 -0.92 10.08
C PRO A 5 3.10 -0.03 8.90
N TYR A 6 2.14 0.28 8.03
CA TYR A 6 2.35 0.93 6.74
C TYR A 6 2.01 2.43 6.78
N MET A 7 2.44 3.12 5.72
CA MET A 7 2.49 4.59 5.58
C MET A 7 3.54 5.23 6.49
N HIS A 8 3.85 6.51 6.24
CA HIS A 8 4.87 7.25 7.00
C HIS A 8 4.52 7.44 8.48
N ASP A 9 3.24 7.30 8.83
CA ASP A 9 2.68 7.46 10.17
C ASP A 9 2.20 6.13 10.78
N GLY A 10 2.41 5.00 10.10
CA GLY A 10 2.04 3.68 10.62
C GLY A 10 0.53 3.47 10.78
N ARG A 11 -0.31 4.25 10.09
CA ARG A 11 -1.77 4.26 10.32
C ARG A 11 -2.48 2.99 9.87
N PHE A 12 -1.86 2.19 8.99
CA PHE A 12 -2.43 0.96 8.46
C PHE A 12 -1.65 -0.25 8.97
N ALA A 13 -2.36 -1.21 9.53
CA ALA A 13 -1.80 -2.44 10.06
C ALA A 13 -1.54 -3.49 8.97
N THR A 14 -2.30 -3.45 7.87
CA THR A 14 -2.25 -4.50 6.83
C THR A 14 -2.00 -3.93 5.44
N LEU A 15 -1.50 -4.79 4.55
CA LEU A 15 -1.34 -4.45 3.14
C LEU A 15 -2.69 -4.20 2.47
N GLU A 16 -3.74 -4.90 2.88
CA GLU A 16 -5.10 -4.72 2.37
C GLU A 16 -5.65 -3.31 2.65
N GLU A 17 -5.35 -2.72 3.80
CA GLU A 17 -5.73 -1.34 4.13
C GLU A 17 -5.01 -0.32 3.25
N VAL A 18 -3.74 -0.58 2.89
CA VAL A 18 -2.99 0.24 1.92
C VAL A 18 -3.63 0.15 0.55
N ILE A 19 -3.99 -1.06 0.09
CA ILE A 19 -4.66 -1.26 -1.20
C ILE A 19 -6.01 -0.54 -1.20
N GLU A 20 -6.80 -0.68 -0.14
CA GLU A 20 -8.11 -0.02 -0.05
C GLU A 20 -8.00 1.51 -0.03
N HIS A 21 -6.94 2.05 0.60
CA HIS A 21 -6.67 3.49 0.57
C HIS A 21 -6.55 4.03 -0.87
N TYR A 22 -5.78 3.37 -1.74
CA TYR A 22 -5.66 3.79 -3.14
C TYR A 22 -6.86 3.38 -3.99
N ASN A 23 -7.57 2.31 -3.60
CA ASN A 23 -8.73 1.84 -4.33
C ASN A 23 -9.90 2.82 -4.27
N SER A 24 -10.26 3.27 -3.06
CA SER A 24 -11.44 4.10 -2.81
C SER A 24 -11.23 5.17 -1.72
N GLY A 25 -10.15 5.07 -0.94
CA GLY A 25 -9.94 5.87 0.27
C GLY A 25 -9.18 7.21 0.09
N VAL A 26 -8.71 7.55 -1.11
CA VAL A 26 -8.00 8.82 -1.35
C VAL A 26 -8.98 9.98 -1.22
N LYS A 27 -8.64 10.97 -0.39
CA LYS A 27 -9.47 12.15 -0.14
C LYS A 27 -8.93 13.37 -0.86
N PRO A 28 -9.79 14.25 -1.39
CA PRO A 28 -9.35 15.54 -1.90
C PRO A 28 -8.82 16.40 -0.74
N GLY A 29 -7.78 17.18 -1.00
CA GLY A 29 -7.22 18.09 -0.01
C GLY A 29 -6.00 18.85 -0.54
N PRO A 30 -5.57 19.92 0.15
CA PRO A 30 -4.46 20.76 -0.30
C PRO A 30 -3.11 20.02 -0.34
N ALA A 31 -3.00 18.88 0.34
CA ALA A 31 -1.80 18.03 0.35
C ALA A 31 -1.81 16.94 -0.75
N LEU A 32 -2.90 16.79 -1.52
CA LEU A 32 -2.95 15.80 -2.59
C LEU A 32 -2.14 16.28 -3.79
N ASP A 33 -1.15 15.48 -4.20
CA ASP A 33 -0.33 15.76 -5.38
C ASP A 33 -1.20 15.70 -6.65
N ILE A 34 -1.01 16.66 -7.56
CA ILE A 34 -1.76 16.74 -8.82
C ILE A 34 -1.61 15.47 -9.69
N ARG A 35 -0.50 14.74 -9.57
CA ARG A 35 -0.27 13.48 -10.30
C ARG A 35 -1.18 12.34 -9.82
N LEU A 36 -1.82 12.48 -8.66
CA LEU A 36 -2.79 11.54 -8.12
C LEU A 36 -4.23 12.03 -8.34
N THR A 37 -4.43 12.91 -9.33
CA THR A 37 -5.74 13.46 -9.67
C THR A 37 -6.08 13.22 -11.14
N VAL A 38 -7.39 13.19 -11.41
CA VAL A 38 -7.96 13.15 -12.77
C VAL A 38 -8.90 14.34 -12.97
N PRO A 39 -9.12 14.82 -14.21
CA PRO A 39 -10.12 15.85 -14.47
C PRO A 39 -11.51 15.39 -14.01
N GLY A 40 -12.24 16.26 -13.32
CA GLY A 40 -13.61 15.96 -12.87
C GLY A 40 -14.44 17.21 -12.62
N PRO A 41 -15.72 17.02 -12.27
CA PRO A 41 -16.61 18.13 -11.95
C PRO A 41 -16.05 18.96 -10.79
N GLY A 42 -15.97 20.28 -10.97
CA GLY A 42 -15.46 21.18 -9.93
C GLY A 42 -13.92 21.20 -9.77
N GLY A 43 -13.17 20.61 -10.70
CA GLY A 43 -11.70 20.62 -10.72
C GLY A 43 -11.08 19.23 -10.56
N PRO A 44 -9.75 19.14 -10.39
CA PRO A 44 -9.05 17.86 -10.22
C PRO A 44 -9.62 17.05 -9.05
N GLN A 45 -10.01 15.81 -9.32
CA GLN A 45 -10.53 14.86 -8.33
C GLN A 45 -9.50 13.79 -8.05
N PRO A 46 -9.50 13.18 -6.84
CA PRO A 46 -8.62 12.04 -6.56
C PRO A 46 -8.79 10.93 -7.59
N GLN A 47 -7.67 10.39 -8.06
CA GLN A 47 -7.69 9.17 -8.85
C GLN A 47 -7.98 7.99 -7.93
N LEU A 48 -9.08 7.29 -8.20
CA LEU A 48 -9.45 6.05 -7.52
C LEU A 48 -9.26 4.88 -8.49
N LEU A 49 -8.69 3.77 -8.01
CA LEU A 49 -8.40 2.62 -8.87
C LEU A 49 -9.68 1.84 -9.22
N ASN A 50 -10.69 1.85 -8.35
CA ASN A 50 -11.97 1.15 -8.53
C ASN A 50 -11.80 -0.34 -8.92
N LEU A 51 -10.82 -1.00 -8.31
CA LEU A 51 -10.55 -2.42 -8.43
C LEU A 51 -11.69 -3.24 -7.84
N SER A 52 -12.03 -4.32 -8.53
CA SER A 52 -12.84 -5.40 -7.98
C SER A 52 -12.13 -6.11 -6.83
N ASP A 53 -12.87 -6.87 -6.02
CA ASP A 53 -12.29 -7.64 -4.92
C ASP A 53 -11.26 -8.67 -5.42
N ASN A 54 -11.47 -9.24 -6.61
CA ASN A 54 -10.51 -10.16 -7.23
C ASN A 54 -9.21 -9.45 -7.63
N GLU A 55 -9.29 -8.23 -8.18
CA GLU A 55 -8.11 -7.45 -8.54
C GLU A 55 -7.34 -6.99 -7.30
N LYS A 56 -8.03 -6.59 -6.22
CA LYS A 56 -7.39 -6.27 -4.94
C LYS A 56 -6.66 -7.48 -4.38
N ALA A 57 -7.30 -8.64 -4.36
CA ALA A 57 -6.68 -9.88 -3.90
C ALA A 57 -5.47 -10.29 -4.76
N ALA A 58 -5.58 -10.17 -6.09
CA ALA A 58 -4.48 -10.44 -7.01
C ALA A 58 -3.30 -9.47 -6.81
N LEU A 59 -3.57 -8.18 -6.61
CA LEU A 59 -2.54 -7.19 -6.29
C LEU A 59 -1.85 -7.50 -4.97
N ALA A 60 -2.61 -7.84 -3.92
CA ALA A 60 -2.05 -8.25 -2.64
C ALA A 60 -1.18 -9.51 -2.76
N ALA A 61 -1.63 -10.49 -3.55
CA ALA A 61 -0.86 -11.70 -3.83
C ALA A 61 0.44 -11.38 -4.58
N PHE A 62 0.39 -10.52 -5.60
CA PHE A 62 1.57 -10.07 -6.35
C PHE A 62 2.57 -9.34 -5.44
N LEU A 63 2.12 -8.39 -4.62
CA LEU A 63 3.02 -7.67 -3.71
C LEU A 63 3.68 -8.59 -2.68
N ARG A 64 2.99 -9.66 -2.25
CA ARG A 64 3.57 -10.68 -1.36
C ARG A 64 4.69 -11.50 -2.02
N THR A 65 4.75 -11.59 -3.36
CA THR A 65 5.85 -12.26 -4.06
C THR A 65 7.16 -11.48 -3.99
N LEU A 66 7.14 -10.23 -3.51
CA LEU A 66 8.33 -9.40 -3.32
C LEU A 66 9.04 -9.69 -1.98
N THR A 67 8.52 -10.64 -1.20
CA THR A 67 9.13 -11.07 0.06
C THR A 67 10.36 -11.94 -0.21
N ASP A 68 11.51 -11.53 0.32
CA ASP A 68 12.72 -12.35 0.30
C ASP A 68 12.77 -13.27 1.53
N GLU A 69 12.37 -14.52 1.34
CA GLU A 69 12.38 -15.54 2.39
C GLU A 69 13.80 -15.92 2.85
N GLN A 70 14.82 -15.73 1.99
CA GLN A 70 16.21 -16.03 2.36
C GLN A 70 16.73 -14.98 3.33
N LEU A 71 16.50 -13.70 3.04
CA LEU A 71 16.92 -12.60 3.91
C LEU A 71 16.34 -12.73 5.33
N LEU A 72 15.08 -13.17 5.43
CA LEU A 72 14.38 -13.34 6.71
C LEU A 72 14.94 -14.47 7.57
N ALA A 73 15.51 -15.50 6.94
CA ALA A 73 16.01 -16.70 7.62
C ALA A 73 17.54 -16.75 7.71
N ASP A 74 18.26 -15.88 7.00
CA ASP A 74 19.72 -15.89 6.97
C ASP A 74 20.29 -15.42 8.31
N GLY A 75 20.92 -16.36 9.03
CA GLY A 75 21.57 -16.14 10.32
C GLY A 75 22.66 -15.06 10.29
N LYS A 76 23.17 -14.70 9.11
CA LYS A 76 24.06 -13.55 8.93
C LYS A 76 23.43 -12.22 9.39
N PHE A 77 22.11 -12.10 9.29
CA PHE A 77 21.36 -10.90 9.66
C PHE A 77 20.55 -11.07 10.96
N ALA A 78 20.67 -12.22 11.62
CA ALA A 78 20.02 -12.47 12.91
C ALA A 78 20.68 -11.64 14.04
N ASP A 79 19.96 -11.54 15.17
CA ASP A 79 20.47 -10.92 16.39
C ASP A 79 21.71 -11.66 16.90
N PRO A 80 22.91 -11.03 16.89
CA PRO A 80 24.16 -11.72 17.23
C PRO A 80 24.31 -11.99 18.72
N PHE A 81 23.39 -11.53 19.56
CA PHE A 81 23.43 -11.67 21.02
C PHE A 81 22.35 -12.63 21.58
N LYS A 82 21.66 -13.35 20.70
CA LYS A 82 20.71 -14.43 21.06
C LYS A 82 21.25 -15.80 20.69
#